data_AF-A0A7X3P2T2-F1
#
_entry.id   AF-A0A7X3P2T2-F1
#
_cell.length_a   1.000
_cell.length_b   1.000
_cell.length_c   1.000
_cell.angle_alpha   90.00
_cell.angle_beta   90.00
_cell.angle_gamma   90.00
#
_symmetry.space_group_name_H-M   'P 1'
#
loop_
_entity.id
_entity.type
_entity.pdbx_description
1 polymer ?
#
loop_
_entity_poly.entity_id
_entity_poly.type
_entity_poly.pdbx_seq_one_letter_code
_entity_poly.pdbx_strand_id
1 'polypeptide(L)'
;MQTLKSLNAAIYPQGMIKILLLCCFLQACGGLKLIDVPKSSAALQLTTSQQQTIHPKLKLIRDIVDDYDFEKKQLEVDYQIFRAGMTQRYYDRYESGFMNTRSRRELNAFRDEARKFLKQREIYLDEIKDLVEEIAAELTPDQRLKFAELKLPKLEVPTMLQRDAYNDLRYIPSHPLGGVNIF
;
A
#
# COMPACT_ATOMS: atom_id res chain seq x y z
N MET A 1 -17.56 -42.51 -58.47
CA MET A 1 -18.82 -42.59 -57.69
C MET A 1 -18.65 -41.73 -56.45
N GLN A 2 -19.36 -40.59 -56.42
CA GLN A 2 -19.69 -39.69 -55.29
C GLN A 2 -18.55 -39.18 -54.38
N THR A 3 -18.01 -37.97 -54.56
CA THR A 3 -18.50 -36.66 -54.07
C THR A 3 -18.82 -36.59 -52.57
N LEU A 4 -17.95 -35.92 -51.81
CA LEU A 4 -18.35 -35.17 -50.62
C LEU A 4 -17.81 -33.73 -50.74
N LYS A 5 -18.72 -32.85 -51.12
CA LYS A 5 -18.57 -31.40 -51.10
C LYS A 5 -18.78 -30.88 -49.67
N SER A 6 -18.05 -29.81 -49.39
CA SER A 6 -18.47 -28.61 -48.65
C SER A 6 -18.35 -28.57 -47.12
N LEU A 7 -18.07 -27.34 -46.68
CA LEU A 7 -18.08 -26.76 -45.34
C LEU A 7 -16.78 -27.02 -44.55
N ASN A 8 -15.90 -26.06 -44.29
CA ASN A 8 -16.16 -24.67 -43.92
C ASN A 8 -15.07 -23.71 -44.38
N ALA A 9 -15.55 -22.57 -44.84
CA ALA A 9 -14.79 -21.39 -45.19
C ALA A 9 -14.07 -20.78 -43.97
N ALA A 10 -12.89 -20.23 -44.26
CA ALA A 10 -12.33 -18.99 -43.73
C ALA A 10 -12.83 -18.54 -42.33
N ILE A 11 -12.02 -18.79 -41.29
CA ILE A 11 -12.13 -18.09 -40.02
C ILE A 11 -10.78 -17.43 -39.71
N TYR A 12 -10.73 -16.13 -40.02
CA TYR A 12 -9.77 -15.07 -39.70
C TYR A 12 -8.68 -15.37 -38.64
N PRO A 13 -7.37 -15.29 -38.99
CA PRO A 13 -6.31 -15.18 -37.98
C PRO A 13 -5.99 -13.72 -37.57
N GLN A 14 -6.61 -12.71 -38.19
CA GLN A 14 -6.23 -11.29 -38.01
C GLN A 14 -6.97 -10.56 -36.88
N GLY A 15 -8.01 -11.16 -36.30
CA GLY A 15 -8.80 -10.55 -35.21
C GLY A 15 -8.20 -10.76 -33.82
N MET A 16 -7.60 -11.93 -33.56
CA MET A 16 -7.11 -12.28 -32.22
C MET A 16 -5.85 -11.51 -31.80
N ILE A 17 -4.98 -11.15 -32.76
CA ILE A 17 -3.77 -10.37 -32.46
C ILE A 17 -4.11 -8.95 -32.00
N LYS A 18 -5.16 -8.34 -32.58
CA LYS A 18 -5.61 -6.98 -32.21
C LYS A 18 -6.26 -6.95 -30.82
N ILE A 19 -6.99 -8.00 -30.45
CA ILE A 19 -7.60 -8.12 -29.12
C ILE A 19 -6.54 -8.33 -28.04
N LEU A 20 -5.50 -9.13 -28.30
CA LEU A 20 -4.40 -9.33 -27.35
C LEU A 20 -3.61 -8.04 -27.09
N LEU A 21 -3.33 -7.25 -28.13
CA LEU A 21 -2.68 -5.93 -28.00
C LEU A 21 -3.56 -4.94 -27.22
N LEU A 22 -4.88 -4.94 -27.45
CA LEU A 22 -5.81 -4.05 -26.74
C LEU A 22 -5.94 -4.42 -25.24
N CYS A 23 -5.88 -5.70 -24.89
CA CYS A 23 -5.86 -6.17 -23.50
C CYS A 23 -4.57 -5.76 -22.77
N CYS A 24 -3.42 -5.71 -23.45
CA CYS A 24 -2.17 -5.17 -22.87
C CYS A 24 -2.26 -3.67 -22.60
N PHE A 25 -2.96 -2.89 -23.44
CA PHE A 25 -3.18 -1.45 -23.21
C PHE A 25 -4.17 -1.18 -22.06
N LEU A 26 -5.18 -2.02 -21.85
CA LEU A 26 -6.14 -1.87 -20.75
C LEU A 26 -5.55 -2.25 -19.37
N GLN A 27 -4.51 -3.08 -19.32
CA GLN A 27 -3.77 -3.35 -18.08
C GLN A 27 -2.80 -2.22 -17.70
N ALA A 28 -2.54 -1.25 -18.59
CA ALA A 28 -1.72 -0.07 -18.32
C ALA A 28 -2.48 1.08 -17.62
N CYS A 29 -3.75 0.87 -17.24
CA CYS A 29 -4.52 1.83 -16.42
C CYS A 29 -4.15 1.80 -14.91
N GLY A 30 -2.98 1.23 -14.56
CA GLY A 30 -2.32 1.46 -13.28
C GLY A 30 -1.15 2.40 -13.51
N GLY A 31 -1.34 3.71 -13.24
CA GLY A 31 -0.28 4.71 -13.42
C GLY A 31 1.07 4.25 -12.85
N LEU A 32 2.13 4.49 -13.61
CA LEU A 32 3.46 3.98 -13.31
C LEU A 32 3.90 4.46 -11.92
N LYS A 33 4.25 3.53 -11.03
CA LYS A 33 4.67 3.85 -9.67
C LYS A 33 6.14 4.28 -9.67
N LEU A 34 6.43 5.36 -8.95
CA LEU A 34 7.79 5.89 -8.80
C LEU A 34 8.80 4.86 -8.26
N ILE A 35 8.33 3.92 -7.42
CA ILE A 35 9.14 2.87 -6.79
C ILE A 35 9.65 1.79 -7.76
N ASP A 36 9.11 1.72 -8.99
CA ASP A 36 9.60 0.80 -10.01
C ASP A 36 10.78 1.44 -10.76
N VAL A 37 11.98 1.34 -10.17
CA VAL A 37 13.19 2.04 -10.63
C VAL A 37 13.48 1.84 -12.13
N PRO A 38 13.48 0.60 -12.67
CA PRO A 38 13.73 0.38 -14.09
C PRO A 38 12.69 1.04 -14.99
N LYS A 39 11.40 0.95 -14.64
CA LYS A 39 10.33 1.53 -15.46
C LYS A 39 10.27 3.05 -15.33
N SER A 40 10.50 3.61 -14.15
CA SER A 40 10.54 5.05 -13.91
C SER A 40 11.71 5.70 -14.65
N SER A 41 12.88 5.06 -14.62
CA SER A 41 14.05 5.50 -15.39
C SER A 41 13.79 5.49 -16.90
N ALA A 42 13.11 4.47 -17.41
CA ALA A 42 12.76 4.36 -18.81
C ALA A 42 11.69 5.40 -19.23
N ALA A 43 10.68 5.62 -18.38
CA ALA A 43 9.62 6.60 -18.63
C ALA A 43 10.13 8.04 -18.67
N LEU A 44 11.11 8.36 -17.81
CA LEU A 44 11.74 9.67 -17.75
C LEU A 44 12.86 9.86 -18.79
N GLN A 45 13.24 8.80 -19.51
CA GLN A 45 14.33 8.82 -20.50
C GLN A 45 15.61 9.44 -19.91
N LEU A 46 16.00 8.99 -18.71
CA LEU A 46 17.13 9.56 -17.98
C LEU A 46 18.45 9.34 -18.73
N THR A 47 19.26 10.39 -18.83
CA THR A 47 20.65 10.28 -19.30
C THR A 47 21.51 9.47 -18.33
N THR A 48 22.66 8.96 -18.76
CA THR A 48 23.57 8.19 -17.88
C THR A 48 23.99 8.97 -16.64
N SER A 49 24.23 10.28 -16.78
CA SER A 49 24.56 11.15 -15.64
C SER A 49 23.38 11.31 -14.67
N GLN A 50 22.17 11.53 -15.20
CA GLN A 50 20.96 11.58 -14.37
C GLN A 50 20.68 10.25 -13.68
N GLN A 51 20.91 9.10 -14.33
CA GLN A 51 20.72 7.79 -13.73
C GLN A 51 21.62 7.58 -12.51
N GLN A 52 22.89 8.02 -12.57
CA GLN A 52 23.83 7.91 -11.44
C GLN A 52 23.33 8.68 -10.20
N THR A 53 22.68 9.81 -10.39
CA THR A 53 22.16 10.65 -9.30
C THR A 53 20.75 10.22 -8.85
N ILE A 54 19.87 9.84 -9.78
CA ILE A 54 18.44 9.60 -9.52
C ILE A 54 18.17 8.16 -9.08
N HIS A 55 18.88 7.15 -9.61
CA HIS A 55 18.63 5.74 -9.24
C HIS A 55 18.81 5.48 -7.75
N PRO A 56 19.86 5.98 -7.07
CA PRO A 56 19.99 5.82 -5.62
C PRO A 56 18.80 6.40 -4.85
N LYS A 57 18.27 7.56 -5.28
CA LYS A 57 17.13 8.23 -4.65
C LYS A 57 15.82 7.44 -4.85
N LEU A 58 15.58 6.97 -6.08
CA LEU A 58 14.44 6.09 -6.37
C LEU A 58 14.50 4.78 -5.57
N LYS A 59 15.71 4.24 -5.37
CA LYS A 59 15.93 3.07 -4.53
C LYS A 59 15.61 3.38 -3.06
N LEU A 60 16.07 4.51 -2.53
CA LEU A 60 15.78 4.91 -1.15
C LEU A 60 14.27 5.07 -0.90
N ILE A 61 13.53 5.69 -1.84
CA ILE A 61 12.06 5.78 -1.76
C ILE A 61 11.43 4.39 -1.69
N ARG A 62 11.95 3.42 -2.47
CA ARG A 62 11.47 2.04 -2.42
C ARG A 62 11.79 1.38 -1.08
N ASP A 63 13.01 1.54 -0.59
CA ASP A 63 13.44 0.95 0.69
C ASP A 63 12.57 1.49 1.85
N ILE A 64 12.26 2.79 1.87
CA ILE A 64 11.32 3.41 2.83
C ILE A 64 9.92 2.77 2.76
N VAL A 65 9.41 2.52 1.56
CA VAL A 65 8.08 1.91 1.36
C VAL A 65 8.08 0.45 1.85
N ASP A 66 9.14 -0.30 1.54
CA ASP A 66 9.29 -1.69 1.96
C ASP A 66 9.40 -1.80 3.49
N ASP A 67 10.15 -0.89 4.13
CA ASP A 67 10.25 -0.78 5.60
C ASP A 67 8.90 -0.43 6.23
N TYR A 68 8.20 0.58 5.69
CA TYR A 68 6.86 0.95 6.16
C TYR A 68 5.86 -0.21 6.06
N ASP A 69 5.86 -0.95 4.94
CA ASP A 69 4.97 -2.09 4.74
C ASP A 69 5.29 -3.24 5.70
N PHE A 70 6.57 -3.42 6.07
CA PHE A 70 6.98 -4.37 7.09
C PHE A 70 6.47 -3.96 8.49
N GLU A 71 6.71 -2.71 8.89
CA GLU A 71 6.24 -2.17 10.18
C GLU A 71 4.72 -2.22 10.30
N LYS A 72 4.01 -1.88 9.21
CA LYS A 72 2.55 -1.98 9.12
C LYS A 72 2.07 -3.41 9.41
N LYS A 73 2.67 -4.42 8.76
CA LYS A 73 2.31 -5.82 8.99
C LYS A 73 2.58 -6.25 10.43
N GLN A 74 3.70 -5.82 11.01
CA GLN A 74 4.01 -6.13 12.40
C GLN A 74 2.94 -5.55 13.34
N LEU A 75 2.56 -4.29 13.13
CA LEU A 75 1.52 -3.63 13.94
C LEU A 75 0.14 -4.29 13.78
N GLU A 76 -0.20 -4.75 12.57
CA GLU A 76 -1.41 -5.52 12.32
C GLU A 76 -1.40 -6.86 13.06
N VAL A 77 -0.26 -7.57 13.07
CA VAL A 77 -0.09 -8.82 13.84
C VAL A 77 -0.23 -8.56 15.34
N ASP A 78 0.43 -7.54 15.87
CA ASP A 78 0.35 -7.16 17.28
C ASP A 78 -1.09 -6.82 17.70
N TYR A 79 -1.83 -6.14 16.81
CA TYR A 79 -3.25 -5.86 17.02
C TYR A 79 -4.09 -7.15 17.08
N GLN A 80 -3.86 -8.12 16.20
CA GLN A 80 -4.58 -9.40 16.23
C GLN A 80 -4.29 -10.19 17.51
N ILE A 81 -3.02 -10.22 17.95
CA ILE A 81 -2.62 -10.88 19.20
C ILE A 81 -3.30 -10.20 20.40
N PHE A 82 -3.27 -8.87 20.45
CA PHE A 82 -3.95 -8.09 21.48
C PHE A 82 -5.46 -8.41 21.51
N ARG A 83 -6.12 -8.40 20.34
CA ARG A 83 -7.55 -8.70 20.22
C ARG A 83 -7.90 -10.13 20.63
N ALA A 84 -7.09 -11.11 20.23
CA ALA A 84 -7.28 -12.52 20.60
C ALA A 84 -7.15 -12.72 22.11
N GLY A 85 -6.11 -12.13 22.72
CA GLY A 85 -5.90 -12.17 24.17
C GLY A 85 -7.01 -11.47 24.96
N MET A 86 -7.60 -10.41 24.42
CA MET A 86 -8.79 -9.76 25.01
C MET A 86 -10.04 -10.64 24.92
N THR A 87 -10.25 -11.31 23.79
CA THR A 87 -11.41 -12.18 23.56
C THR A 87 -11.41 -13.39 24.50
N GLN A 88 -10.24 -14.06 24.66
CA GLN A 88 -10.10 -15.19 25.58
C GLN A 88 -10.44 -14.81 27.02
N ARG A 89 -9.91 -13.69 27.52
CA ARG A 89 -10.16 -13.19 28.89
C ARG A 89 -11.59 -12.69 29.10
N TYR A 90 -12.32 -12.37 28.04
CA TYR A 90 -13.73 -12.00 28.15
C TYR A 90 -14.59 -13.22 28.46
N TYR A 91 -14.29 -14.38 27.87
CA TYR A 91 -14.92 -15.64 28.24
C TYR A 91 -14.60 -15.99 29.71
N ASP A 92 -13.37 -15.76 30.18
CA ASP A 92 -12.98 -15.96 31.58
C ASP A 92 -13.63 -14.95 32.56
N ARG A 93 -14.03 -13.76 32.08
CA ARG A 93 -14.64 -12.70 32.92
C ARG A 93 -16.05 -13.05 33.35
N TYR A 94 -16.80 -13.80 32.55
CA TYR A 94 -18.13 -14.26 32.95
C TYR A 94 -18.08 -15.16 34.20
N GLU A 95 -16.90 -15.67 34.58
CA GLU A 95 -16.64 -16.34 35.87
C GLU A 95 -16.03 -15.45 36.98
N SER A 96 -15.36 -14.33 36.67
CA SER A 96 -14.43 -13.68 37.65
C SER A 96 -14.49 -12.14 37.79
N GLY A 97 -15.40 -11.43 37.11
CA GLY A 97 -15.92 -10.14 37.58
C GLY A 97 -15.05 -8.86 37.54
N PHE A 98 -13.74 -8.87 37.20
CA PHE A 98 -12.94 -7.63 37.19
C PHE A 98 -12.07 -7.41 35.93
N MET A 99 -12.02 -6.17 35.42
CA MET A 99 -10.99 -5.68 34.49
C MET A 99 -9.63 -5.68 35.20
N ASN A 100 -8.79 -6.66 34.86
CA ASN A 100 -7.48 -6.81 35.47
C ASN A 100 -6.52 -5.67 35.03
N THR A 101 -5.73 -5.11 35.95
CA THR A 101 -4.76 -4.02 35.70
C THR A 101 -3.78 -4.33 34.56
N ARG A 102 -3.52 -5.61 34.31
CA ARG A 102 -2.73 -6.14 33.19
C ARG A 102 -3.29 -5.77 31.81
N SER A 103 -4.60 -5.90 31.57
CA SER A 103 -5.21 -5.60 30.27
C SER A 103 -5.11 -4.11 29.92
N ARG A 104 -5.19 -3.23 30.93
CA ARG A 104 -4.96 -1.78 30.75
C ARG A 104 -3.52 -1.47 30.34
N ARG A 105 -2.53 -2.19 30.90
CA ARG A 105 -1.12 -2.02 30.51
C ARG A 105 -0.87 -2.45 29.08
N GLU A 106 -1.39 -3.59 28.67
CA GLU A 106 -1.27 -4.11 27.30
C GLU A 106 -1.92 -3.17 26.27
N LEU A 107 -3.11 -2.63 26.59
CA LEU A 107 -3.77 -1.63 25.74
C LEU A 107 -2.94 -0.34 25.60
N ASN A 108 -2.35 0.14 26.70
CA ASN A 108 -1.51 1.34 26.65
C ASN A 108 -0.22 1.10 25.86
N ALA A 109 0.40 -0.07 26.01
CA ALA A 109 1.57 -0.44 25.21
C ALA A 109 1.25 -0.45 23.71
N PHE A 110 0.13 -1.08 23.31
CA PHE A 110 -0.31 -1.07 21.91
C PHE A 110 -0.59 0.36 21.39
N ARG A 111 -1.20 1.21 22.22
CA ARG A 111 -1.43 2.63 21.88
C ARG A 111 -0.14 3.39 21.65
N ASP A 112 0.88 3.14 22.46
CA ASP A 112 2.17 3.81 22.34
C ASP A 112 2.89 3.37 21.06
N GLU A 113 2.85 2.07 20.72
CA GLU A 113 3.38 1.56 19.45
C GLU A 113 2.63 2.13 18.23
N ALA A 114 1.29 2.19 18.28
CA ALA A 114 0.50 2.80 17.21
C ALA A 114 0.83 4.29 17.01
N ARG A 115 1.09 5.05 18.09
CA ARG A 115 1.51 6.45 17.97
C ARG A 115 2.91 6.57 17.36
N LYS A 116 3.85 5.72 17.76
CA LYS A 116 5.20 5.69 17.16
C LYS A 116 5.12 5.40 15.67
N PHE A 117 4.34 4.41 15.27
CA PHE A 117 4.12 4.07 13.87
C PHE A 117 3.55 5.26 13.06
N LEU A 118 2.53 5.94 13.59
CA LEU A 118 1.96 7.12 12.91
C LEU A 118 2.96 8.27 12.79
N LYS A 119 3.79 8.50 13.82
CA LYS A 119 4.87 9.51 13.75
C LYS A 119 5.94 9.11 12.74
N GLN A 120 6.32 7.83 12.70
CA GLN A 120 7.30 7.33 11.73
C GLN A 120 6.80 7.47 10.29
N ARG A 121 5.51 7.23 10.07
CA ARG A 121 4.85 7.49 8.78
C ARG A 121 5.00 8.94 8.33
N GLU A 122 4.82 9.91 9.23
CA GLU A 122 5.00 11.33 8.89
C GLU A 122 6.44 11.62 8.47
N ILE A 123 7.42 11.09 9.22
CA ILE A 123 8.85 11.21 8.89
C ILE A 123 9.15 10.63 7.50
N TYR A 124 8.64 9.44 7.20
CA TYR A 124 8.83 8.82 5.89
C TYR A 124 8.16 9.59 4.75
N LEU A 125 7.00 10.20 4.98
CA LEU A 125 6.35 11.04 3.97
C LEU A 125 7.17 12.30 3.67
N ASP A 126 7.74 12.92 4.70
CA ASP A 126 8.61 14.09 4.54
C ASP A 126 9.90 13.69 3.81
N GLU A 127 10.52 12.57 4.16
CA GLU A 127 11.73 12.08 3.48
C GLU A 127 11.46 11.74 2.00
N ILE A 128 10.34 11.07 1.68
CA ILE A 128 9.93 10.82 0.30
C ILE A 128 9.71 12.13 -0.45
N LYS A 129 9.11 13.14 0.21
CA LYS A 129 8.88 14.46 -0.40
C LYS A 129 10.20 15.14 -0.75
N ASP A 130 11.16 15.14 0.17
CA ASP A 130 12.48 15.74 -0.06
C ASP A 130 13.22 15.03 -1.22
N LEU A 131 13.18 13.69 -1.26
CA LEU A 131 13.77 12.91 -2.35
C LEU A 131 13.10 13.20 -3.70
N VAL A 132 11.78 13.39 -3.71
CA VAL A 132 11.02 13.74 -4.93
C VAL A 132 11.41 15.14 -5.44
N GLU A 133 11.58 16.11 -4.53
CA GLU A 133 12.03 17.46 -4.89
C GLU A 133 13.46 17.45 -5.44
N GLU A 134 14.35 16.70 -4.81
CA GLU A 134 15.72 16.50 -5.28
C GLU A 134 15.78 15.82 -6.66
N ILE A 135 14.94 14.81 -6.91
CA ILE A 135 14.86 14.19 -8.24
C ILE A 135 14.36 15.21 -9.26
N ALA A 136 13.31 15.97 -8.93
CA ALA A 136 12.76 16.97 -9.84
C ALA A 136 13.79 18.04 -10.22
N ALA A 137 14.67 18.45 -9.29
CA ALA A 137 15.74 19.41 -9.56
C ALA A 137 16.70 18.95 -10.67
N GLU A 138 17.01 17.66 -10.72
CA GLU A 138 17.92 17.03 -11.70
C GLU A 138 17.27 16.78 -13.08
N LEU A 139 15.95 16.94 -13.19
CA LEU A 139 15.19 16.72 -14.42
C LEU A 139 15.07 17.99 -15.28
N THR A 140 15.03 17.80 -16.60
CA THR A 140 14.66 18.88 -17.54
C THR A 140 13.19 19.26 -17.39
N PRO A 141 12.75 20.46 -17.86
CA PRO A 141 11.34 20.86 -17.79
C PRO A 141 10.36 19.82 -18.37
N ASP A 142 10.69 19.23 -19.52
CA ASP A 142 9.85 18.20 -20.16
C ASP A 142 9.80 16.90 -19.35
N GLN A 143 10.92 16.52 -18.71
CA GLN A 143 10.97 15.34 -17.85
C GLN A 143 10.18 15.57 -16.55
N ARG A 144 10.17 16.79 -16.00
CA ARG A 144 9.38 17.12 -14.80
C ARG A 144 7.88 16.97 -15.03
N LEU A 145 7.39 17.32 -16.23
CA LEU A 145 5.98 17.10 -16.59
C LEU A 145 5.63 15.61 -16.55
N LYS A 146 6.47 14.77 -17.17
CA LYS A 146 6.31 13.30 -17.13
C LYS A 146 6.45 12.75 -15.72
N PHE A 147 7.33 13.32 -14.91
CA PHE A 147 7.54 12.93 -13.52
C PHE A 147 6.32 13.23 -12.65
N ALA A 148 5.65 14.36 -12.86
CA ALA A 148 4.42 14.71 -12.15
C ALA A 148 3.23 13.77 -12.49
N GLU A 149 3.26 13.12 -13.65
CA GLU A 149 2.29 12.09 -14.03
C GLU A 149 2.55 10.73 -13.35
N LEU A 150 3.74 10.52 -12.78
CA LEU A 150 4.07 9.29 -12.04
C LEU A 150 3.32 9.25 -10.71
N LYS A 151 2.83 8.07 -10.36
CA LYS A 151 2.13 7.86 -9.10
C LYS A 151 3.14 7.75 -7.96
N LEU A 152 3.10 8.73 -7.05
CA LEU A 152 3.83 8.67 -5.79
C LEU A 152 3.37 7.47 -4.94
N PRO A 153 4.29 6.83 -4.20
CA PRO A 153 3.92 5.79 -3.26
C PRO A 153 2.99 6.36 -2.18
N LYS A 154 1.99 5.56 -1.78
CA LYS A 154 1.07 5.92 -0.70
C LYS A 154 1.42 5.08 0.52
N LEU A 155 1.79 5.74 1.61
CA LEU A 155 1.93 5.09 2.92
C LEU A 155 0.55 5.02 3.57
N GLU A 156 -0.19 3.95 3.34
CA GLU A 156 -1.58 3.80 3.79
C GLU A 156 -1.65 3.46 5.28
N VAL A 157 -2.42 4.24 6.04
CA VAL A 157 -2.68 3.96 7.45
C VAL A 157 -3.48 2.64 7.56
N PRO A 158 -3.08 1.70 8.41
CA PRO A 158 -3.81 0.46 8.64
C PRO A 158 -5.24 0.71 9.08
N THR A 159 -6.19 -0.11 8.64
CA THR A 159 -7.63 0.12 8.88
C THR A 159 -7.97 0.25 10.36
N MET A 160 -7.31 -0.50 11.25
CA MET A 160 -7.55 -0.40 12.70
C MET A 160 -7.12 0.94 13.32
N LEU A 161 -6.32 1.72 12.61
CA LEU A 161 -5.88 3.06 12.98
C LEU A 161 -6.50 4.15 12.09
N GLN A 162 -7.35 3.80 11.12
CA GLN A 162 -8.04 4.79 10.32
C GLN A 162 -9.13 5.47 11.15
N ARG A 163 -9.34 6.75 10.85
CA ARG A 163 -10.35 7.57 11.52
C ARG A 163 -11.70 7.11 11.00
N ASP A 164 -12.34 6.22 11.74
CA ASP A 164 -13.71 5.84 11.46
C ASP A 164 -14.56 7.13 11.52
N ALA A 165 -15.28 7.44 10.44
CA ALA A 165 -16.13 8.63 10.39
C ALA A 165 -17.22 8.59 11.48
N TYR A 166 -17.46 7.41 12.06
CA TYR A 166 -18.37 7.18 13.19
C TYR A 166 -17.66 6.95 14.53
N ASN A 167 -16.33 6.80 14.57
CA ASN A 167 -15.55 6.65 15.80
C ASN A 167 -14.19 7.38 15.68
N ASP A 168 -14.14 8.58 16.25
CA ASP A 168 -12.92 9.37 16.39
C ASP A 168 -11.83 8.51 17.08
N LEU A 169 -10.62 8.44 16.51
CA LEU A 169 -9.46 7.63 16.96
C LEU A 169 -8.95 7.91 18.38
N ARG A 170 -9.67 8.70 19.18
CA ARG A 170 -9.58 8.65 20.64
C ARG A 170 -10.20 7.38 21.24
N TYR A 171 -10.93 6.61 20.44
CA TYR A 171 -11.62 5.41 20.88
C TYR A 171 -10.99 4.14 20.30
N ILE A 172 -9.76 3.82 20.72
CA ILE A 172 -9.52 2.41 21.05
C ILE A 172 -10.35 2.19 22.30
N PRO A 173 -11.44 1.42 22.25
CA PRO A 173 -12.39 1.40 23.34
C PRO A 173 -11.66 0.96 24.61
N SER A 174 -12.00 1.60 25.73
CA SER A 174 -11.70 1.03 27.06
C SER A 174 -12.43 -0.30 27.29
N HIS A 175 -13.31 -0.69 26.36
CA HIS A 175 -14.05 -1.94 26.33
C HIS A 175 -13.44 -2.96 25.35
N PRO A 176 -13.52 -4.28 25.63
CA PRO A 176 -12.95 -5.32 24.76
C PRO A 176 -13.56 -5.42 23.37
N LEU A 177 -14.70 -4.76 23.14
CA LEU A 177 -15.50 -4.88 21.93
C LEU A 177 -15.54 -3.52 21.23
N GLY A 178 -14.45 -3.18 20.55
CA GLY A 178 -14.52 -2.14 19.52
C GLY A 178 -15.71 -2.38 18.63
N GLY A 179 -16.55 -1.35 18.54
CA GLY A 179 -17.78 -1.25 17.76
C GLY A 179 -18.30 -2.57 17.25
N VAL A 180 -19.23 -3.18 17.99
CA VAL A 180 -20.06 -4.21 17.39
C VAL A 180 -20.93 -3.49 16.36
N ASN A 181 -20.55 -3.57 15.08
CA ASN A 181 -21.48 -3.39 13.97
C ASN A 181 -22.46 -4.56 14.06
N ILE A 182 -23.51 -4.37 14.85
CA ILE A 182 -24.73 -5.15 14.74
C ILE A 182 -25.58 -4.40 13.72
N PHE A 183 -25.95 -5.09 12.65
CA PHE A 183 -26.91 -4.65 11.63
C PHE A 183 -28.19 -4.07 12.23
#